data_AF-A0A1J5TV63-F1
#
_entry.id   AF-A0A1J5TV63-F1
#
_cell.length_a   1.000
_cell.length_b   1.000
_cell.length_c   1.000
_cell.angle_alpha   90.00
_cell.angle_beta   90.00
_cell.angle_gamma   90.00
#
_symmetry.space_group_name_H-M   'P 1'
#
loop_
_entity.id
_entity.type
_entity.pdbx_description
1 polymer ?
#
loop_
_entity_poly.entity_id
_entity_poly.type
_entity_poly.pdbx_seq_one_letter_code
_entity_poly.pdbx_strand_id
1 'polypeptide(L)'
;MNAAEQAFCSEAGCSNHVQKEGHTLCYAHWKKSKQTAEEPAASYVAIPKPVSSDANGGVLNSTSLGEKFNLSAKQMNRVLLDLGWIEKDGTGWRPSGLGEKLQAKRLIHSRSGTPFVQWHQDICKSRILQNAVNELLSIELEPLSVAQPPQIAEEAADKPEGFREKFPPTIRASDGHMVRSRGEAMIDALFYENRIVHAYERLVPVEQAMYCDFYLPEYDLYIEFWGMESNPKYRARKTKKLEIYRQNGLRLLEVKDEHINNLDDYLISQLVKFGYKPK
;
A
#
# COMPACT_ATOMS: atom_id res chain seq x y z
N MET A 1 51.19 -26.40 5.94
CA MET A 1 50.26 -25.32 6.32
C MET A 1 50.67 -24.10 5.49
N ASN A 2 49.97 -23.82 4.38
CA ASN A 2 50.33 -22.68 3.52
C ASN A 2 49.74 -21.41 4.11
N ALA A 3 50.61 -20.53 4.64
CA ALA A 3 50.26 -19.14 4.88
C ALA A 3 50.12 -18.46 3.52
N ALA A 4 48.90 -18.03 3.18
CA ALA A 4 48.68 -17.21 1.99
C ALA A 4 49.45 -15.90 2.17
N GLU A 5 50.46 -15.65 1.33
CA GLU A 5 51.17 -14.38 1.27
C GLU A 5 50.16 -13.27 0.97
N GLN A 6 49.86 -12.45 1.98
CA GLN A 6 48.94 -11.34 1.83
C GLN A 6 49.63 -10.23 1.02
N ALA A 7 49.14 -9.95 -0.19
CA ALA A 7 49.66 -8.90 -1.05
C ALA A 7 49.61 -7.53 -0.36
N PHE A 8 50.59 -6.66 -0.61
CA PHE A 8 50.63 -5.30 -0.07
C PHE A 8 49.85 -4.31 -0.94
N CYS A 9 49.36 -3.25 -0.31
CA CYS A 9 48.67 -2.14 -0.96
C CYS A 9 49.59 -1.45 -1.98
N SER A 10 49.07 -1.15 -3.17
CA SER A 10 49.81 -0.47 -4.24
C SER A 10 49.93 1.05 -4.09
N GLU A 11 49.52 1.62 -2.96
CA GLU A 11 49.56 3.07 -2.72
C GLU A 11 50.95 3.48 -2.22
N ALA A 12 51.54 4.51 -2.82
CA ALA A 12 52.90 4.94 -2.48
C ALA A 12 53.01 5.30 -0.98
N GLY A 13 53.91 4.62 -0.27
CA GLY A 13 54.13 4.81 1.18
C GLY A 13 53.17 4.04 2.09
N CYS A 14 52.31 3.17 1.55
CA CYS A 14 51.43 2.31 2.33
C CYS A 14 52.03 0.91 2.55
N SER A 15 52.11 0.47 3.82
CA SER A 15 52.56 -0.87 4.20
C SER A 15 51.43 -1.82 4.60
N ASN A 16 50.16 -1.45 4.35
CA ASN A 16 49.01 -2.28 4.72
C ASN A 16 48.78 -3.43 3.72
N HIS A 17 48.26 -4.55 4.20
CA HIS A 17 47.91 -5.71 3.38
C HIS A 17 46.53 -5.55 2.69
N VAL A 18 46.40 -6.16 1.52
CA VAL A 18 45.15 -6.32 0.79
C VAL A 18 44.40 -7.52 1.36
N GLN A 19 43.17 -7.29 1.79
CA GLN A 19 42.36 -8.29 2.48
C GLN A 19 41.63 -9.26 1.52
N LYS A 20 41.64 -8.99 0.20
CA LYS A 20 40.85 -9.74 -0.78
C LYS A 20 41.66 -10.01 -2.04
N GLU A 21 41.70 -11.28 -2.45
CA GLU A 21 42.34 -11.71 -3.70
C GLU A 21 41.74 -10.97 -4.91
N GLY A 22 42.61 -10.51 -5.81
CA GLY A 22 42.23 -9.73 -7.01
C GLY A 22 42.09 -8.21 -6.80
N HIS A 23 42.35 -7.71 -5.59
CA HIS A 23 42.39 -6.27 -5.31
C HIS A 23 43.84 -5.77 -5.15
N THR A 24 44.09 -4.49 -5.45
CA THR A 24 45.43 -3.87 -5.36
C THR A 24 45.56 -2.87 -4.21
N LEU A 25 44.44 -2.42 -3.63
CA LEU A 25 44.40 -1.44 -2.55
C LEU A 25 43.95 -2.07 -1.23
N CYS A 26 44.53 -1.61 -0.12
CA CYS A 26 44.00 -1.92 1.21
C CYS A 26 42.63 -1.25 1.41
N TYR A 27 41.88 -1.73 2.41
CA TYR A 27 40.52 -1.27 2.67
C TYR A 27 40.41 0.26 2.82
N ALA A 28 41.36 0.89 3.51
CA ALA A 28 41.37 2.34 3.71
C ALA A 28 41.56 3.12 2.40
N HIS A 29 42.50 2.69 1.55
CA HIS A 29 42.76 3.35 0.26
C HIS A 29 41.68 3.07 -0.77
N TRP A 30 41.12 1.87 -0.81
CA TRP A 30 39.94 1.58 -1.64
C TRP A 30 38.74 2.44 -1.25
N LYS A 31 38.51 2.64 0.05
CA LYS A 31 37.43 3.50 0.54
C LYS A 31 37.69 4.97 0.18
N LYS A 32 38.94 5.44 0.30
CA LYS A 32 39.33 6.79 -0.09
C LYS A 32 39.22 7.01 -1.60
N SER A 33 39.62 6.04 -2.43
CA SER A 33 39.47 6.11 -3.89
C SER A 33 38.01 6.13 -4.34
N LYS A 34 37.10 5.57 -3.52
CA LYS A 34 35.65 5.68 -3.73
C LYS A 34 35.07 7.01 -3.27
N GLN A 35 35.72 7.71 -2.34
CA GLN A 35 35.28 9.01 -1.81
C GLN A 35 35.85 10.21 -2.60
N THR A 36 37.00 10.05 -3.26
CA THR A 36 37.56 11.06 -4.19
C THR A 36 37.08 10.90 -5.63
N ALA A 37 36.31 9.84 -5.93
CA ALA A 37 35.42 9.90 -7.07
C ALA A 37 34.30 10.86 -6.69
N GLU A 38 34.47 12.15 -7.04
CA GLU A 38 33.42 13.15 -6.93
C GLU A 38 32.13 12.54 -7.50
N GLU A 39 31.18 12.25 -6.62
CA GLU A 39 29.79 12.10 -7.02
C GLU A 39 29.45 13.40 -7.74
N PRO A 40 29.09 13.38 -9.04
CA PRO A 40 28.55 14.59 -9.64
C PRO A 40 27.34 14.95 -8.79
N ALA A 41 27.37 16.15 -8.21
CA ALA A 41 26.26 16.74 -7.49
C ALA A 41 25.00 16.50 -8.31
N ALA A 42 24.16 15.58 -7.84
CA ALA A 42 22.97 15.15 -8.53
C ALA A 42 21.97 16.30 -8.51
N SER A 43 22.13 17.26 -9.43
CA SER A 43 20.96 17.86 -10.03
C SER A 43 20.24 16.72 -10.72
N TYR A 44 19.04 16.39 -10.25
CA TYR A 44 18.16 15.45 -10.91
C TYR A 44 17.68 16.07 -12.23
N VAL A 45 18.58 16.17 -13.20
CA VAL A 45 18.17 16.20 -14.61
C VAL A 45 18.04 14.73 -14.99
N ALA A 46 16.81 14.24 -14.91
CA ALA A 46 16.44 12.96 -15.49
C ALA A 46 16.90 12.95 -16.95
N ILE A 47 17.94 12.17 -17.26
CA ILE A 47 18.22 11.82 -18.65
C ILE A 47 17.07 10.89 -19.03
N PRO A 48 16.15 11.28 -19.94
CA PRO A 48 15.11 10.38 -20.39
C PRO A 48 15.82 9.19 -21.07
N LYS A 49 15.74 8.01 -20.43
CA LYS A 49 15.98 6.76 -21.16
C LYS A 49 15.00 6.76 -22.33
N PRO A 50 15.41 6.32 -23.53
CA PRO A 50 14.57 6.37 -24.70
C PRO A 50 13.25 5.65 -24.38
N VAL A 51 12.19 6.44 -24.31
CA VAL A 51 10.82 5.95 -24.18
C VAL A 51 10.58 5.17 -25.45
N SER A 52 10.51 3.85 -25.35
CA SER A 52 10.01 3.01 -26.44
C SER A 52 8.55 3.40 -26.67
N SER A 53 8.35 4.26 -27.64
CA SER A 53 7.06 4.76 -28.10
C SER A 53 6.39 3.70 -28.96
N ASP A 54 5.77 2.70 -28.33
CA ASP A 54 4.86 1.82 -29.04
C ASP A 54 3.43 2.25 -28.76
N ALA A 55 2.95 3.13 -29.65
CA ALA A 55 1.55 3.45 -29.82
C ALA A 55 0.84 2.28 -30.53
N ASN A 56 0.57 1.19 -29.80
CA ASN A 56 -0.51 0.24 -30.10
C ASN A 56 -0.68 -0.75 -28.94
N GLY A 57 -1.79 -0.65 -28.18
CA GLY A 57 -2.19 -1.68 -27.20
C GLY A 57 -1.10 -2.11 -26.20
N GLY A 58 -0.26 -1.19 -25.74
CA GLY A 58 0.93 -1.48 -24.96
C GLY A 58 0.58 -2.17 -23.63
N VAL A 59 1.21 -3.32 -23.39
CA VAL A 59 1.08 -4.04 -22.12
C VAL A 59 2.17 -3.61 -21.15
N LEU A 60 1.81 -3.33 -19.91
CA LEU A 60 2.69 -2.76 -18.88
C LEU A 60 2.90 -3.75 -17.74
N ASN A 61 4.13 -3.87 -17.23
CA ASN A 61 4.42 -4.55 -15.97
C ASN A 61 4.69 -3.52 -14.86
N SER A 62 4.96 -3.96 -13.64
CA SER A 62 5.23 -3.06 -12.49
C SER A 62 6.39 -2.08 -12.72
N THR A 63 7.39 -2.45 -13.54
CA THR A 63 8.52 -1.57 -13.85
C THR A 63 8.08 -0.46 -14.81
N SER A 64 7.48 -0.82 -15.95
CA SER A 64 7.01 0.16 -16.93
C SER A 64 5.87 1.02 -16.39
N LEU A 65 5.03 0.46 -15.51
CA LEU A 65 3.99 1.21 -14.81
C LEU A 65 4.62 2.18 -13.80
N GLY A 66 5.59 1.71 -13.01
CA GLY A 66 6.34 2.56 -12.07
C GLY A 66 7.03 3.74 -12.76
N GLU A 67 7.71 3.51 -13.89
CA GLU A 67 8.36 4.56 -14.68
C GLU A 67 7.39 5.67 -15.11
N LYS A 68 6.14 5.33 -15.47
CA LYS A 68 5.11 6.31 -15.84
C LYS A 68 4.64 7.17 -14.67
N PHE A 69 4.72 6.65 -13.45
CA PHE A 69 4.27 7.31 -12.21
C PHE A 69 5.43 7.82 -11.34
N ASN A 70 6.67 7.79 -11.87
CA ASN A 70 7.89 8.13 -11.12
C ASN A 70 8.08 7.29 -9.83
N LEU A 71 7.72 6.00 -9.90
CA LEU A 71 7.87 5.03 -8.81
C LEU A 71 8.79 3.89 -9.21
N SER A 72 9.52 3.33 -8.24
CA SER A 72 10.21 2.05 -8.45
C SER A 72 9.21 0.91 -8.65
N ALA A 73 9.63 -0.17 -9.31
CA ALA A 73 8.81 -1.37 -9.45
C ALA A 73 8.36 -1.95 -8.09
N LYS A 74 9.16 -1.75 -7.03
CA LYS A 74 8.80 -2.19 -5.67
C LYS A 74 7.69 -1.33 -5.08
N GLN A 75 7.78 0.00 -5.19
CA GLN A 75 6.72 0.92 -4.77
C GLN A 75 5.43 0.67 -5.57
N MET A 76 5.52 0.49 -6.89
CA MET A 76 4.35 0.18 -7.71
C MET A 76 3.68 -1.14 -7.31
N ASN A 77 4.45 -2.21 -7.09
CA ASN A 77 3.89 -3.46 -6.57
C ASN A 77 3.27 -3.28 -5.18
N ARG A 78 3.80 -2.38 -4.34
CA ARG A 78 3.19 -2.07 -3.05
C ARG A 78 1.82 -1.40 -3.22
N VAL A 79 1.71 -0.40 -4.10
CA VAL A 79 0.43 0.25 -4.44
C VAL A 79 -0.57 -0.78 -4.95
N LEU A 80 -0.18 -1.62 -5.90
CA LEU A 80 -1.06 -2.65 -6.48
C LEU A 80 -1.49 -3.70 -5.45
N LEU A 81 -0.63 -4.02 -4.49
CA LEU A 81 -0.95 -4.92 -3.38
C LEU A 81 -1.93 -4.28 -2.41
N ASP A 82 -1.72 -3.01 -2.06
CA ASP A 82 -2.59 -2.27 -1.14
C ASP A 82 -3.98 -2.01 -1.75
N LEU A 83 -4.08 -1.93 -3.08
CA LEU A 83 -5.35 -1.91 -3.82
C LEU A 83 -6.03 -3.29 -3.90
N GLY A 84 -5.37 -4.35 -3.43
CA GLY A 84 -5.85 -5.72 -3.53
C GLY A 84 -5.90 -6.23 -4.99
N TRP A 85 -5.15 -5.62 -5.91
CA TRP A 85 -5.15 -5.97 -7.33
C TRP A 85 -4.15 -7.08 -7.68
N ILE A 86 -3.14 -7.28 -6.84
CA ILE A 86 -2.19 -8.38 -6.93
C ILE A 86 -2.04 -9.07 -5.57
N GLU A 87 -1.53 -10.29 -5.59
CA GLU A 87 -1.22 -11.06 -4.39
C GLU A 87 0.11 -11.82 -4.57
N LYS A 88 0.66 -12.32 -3.45
CA LYS A 88 1.97 -12.98 -3.44
C LYS A 88 1.89 -14.34 -4.14
N ASP A 89 2.87 -14.60 -5.01
CA ASP A 89 3.02 -15.88 -5.70
C ASP A 89 4.48 -16.36 -5.67
N GLY A 90 4.82 -17.11 -4.64
CA GLY A 90 6.19 -17.53 -4.36
C GLY A 90 7.10 -16.32 -4.18
N THR A 91 8.10 -16.17 -5.05
CA THR A 91 9.00 -14.99 -5.06
C THR A 91 8.43 -13.80 -5.84
N GLY A 92 7.39 -14.03 -6.65
CA GLY A 92 6.80 -13.06 -7.56
C GLY A 92 5.41 -12.57 -7.15
N TRP A 93 4.59 -12.28 -8.16
CA TRP A 93 3.24 -11.73 -8.04
C TRP A 93 2.29 -12.37 -9.05
N ARG A 94 1.03 -12.50 -8.67
CA ARG A 94 -0.09 -12.89 -9.54
C ARG A 94 -1.25 -11.91 -9.36
N PRO A 95 -2.14 -11.73 -10.36
CA PRO A 95 -3.32 -10.91 -10.18
C PRO A 95 -4.27 -11.57 -9.17
N SER A 96 -4.95 -10.75 -8.37
CA SER A 96 -6.09 -11.20 -7.56
C SER A 96 -7.35 -11.29 -8.43
N GLY A 97 -8.48 -11.72 -7.86
CA GLY A 97 -9.77 -11.67 -8.57
C GLY A 97 -10.17 -10.25 -9.01
N LEU A 98 -9.74 -9.20 -8.31
CA LEU A 98 -9.92 -7.80 -8.76
C LEU A 98 -9.00 -7.46 -9.93
N GLY A 99 -7.73 -7.85 -9.83
CA GLY A 99 -6.77 -7.66 -10.92
C GLY A 99 -7.22 -8.34 -12.21
N GLU A 100 -7.75 -9.56 -12.13
CA GLU A 100 -8.26 -10.30 -13.28
C GLU A 100 -9.47 -9.61 -13.94
N LYS A 101 -10.37 -8.99 -13.16
CA LYS A 101 -11.46 -8.16 -13.68
C LYS A 101 -10.95 -6.94 -14.45
N LEU A 102 -9.79 -6.42 -14.05
CA LEU A 102 -9.06 -5.36 -14.76
C LEU A 102 -8.18 -5.91 -15.90
N GLN A 103 -8.43 -7.15 -16.34
CA GLN A 103 -7.74 -7.84 -17.42
C GLN A 103 -6.24 -8.06 -17.18
N ALA A 104 -5.82 -8.06 -15.91
CA ALA A 104 -4.45 -8.38 -15.54
C ALA A 104 -4.12 -9.84 -15.84
N LYS A 105 -2.91 -10.09 -16.33
CA LYS A 105 -2.44 -11.43 -16.65
C LYS A 105 -1.18 -11.76 -15.86
N ARG A 106 -1.11 -13.00 -15.39
CA ARG A 106 0.10 -13.58 -14.81
C ARG A 106 1.03 -14.05 -15.92
N LEU A 107 2.29 -13.64 -15.86
CA LEU A 107 3.35 -14.14 -16.74
C LEU A 107 4.54 -14.59 -15.89
N ILE A 108 5.48 -15.29 -16.53
CA ILE A 108 6.72 -15.75 -15.91
C ILE A 108 7.88 -15.07 -16.62
N HIS A 109 8.79 -14.48 -15.86
CA HIS A 109 9.98 -13.87 -16.43
C HIS A 109 10.93 -14.96 -16.93
N SER A 110 11.29 -14.93 -18.22
CA SER A 110 11.97 -16.02 -18.93
C SER A 110 13.32 -16.42 -18.33
N ARG A 111 14.07 -15.45 -17.78
CA ARG A 111 15.41 -15.69 -17.22
C ARG A 111 15.39 -16.12 -15.75
N SER A 112 14.51 -15.53 -14.95
CA SER A 112 14.50 -15.75 -13.49
C SER A 112 13.43 -16.74 -13.03
N GLY A 113 12.50 -17.12 -13.89
CA GLY A 113 11.34 -17.94 -13.54
C GLY A 113 10.36 -17.24 -12.60
N THR A 114 10.56 -15.96 -12.30
CA THR A 114 9.75 -15.22 -11.31
C THR A 114 8.40 -14.82 -11.92
N PRO A 115 7.27 -15.13 -11.26
CA PRO A 115 5.96 -14.65 -11.68
C PRO A 115 5.83 -13.13 -11.59
N PHE A 116 5.19 -12.51 -12.56
CA PHE A 116 4.85 -11.09 -12.52
C PHE A 116 3.50 -10.83 -13.17
N VAL A 117 2.95 -9.63 -12.93
CA VAL A 117 1.64 -9.22 -13.46
C VAL A 117 1.81 -8.22 -14.58
N GLN A 118 1.02 -8.40 -15.63
CA GLN A 118 0.95 -7.53 -16.80
C GLN A 118 -0.45 -6.95 -16.94
N TRP A 119 -0.51 -5.68 -17.31
CA TRP A 119 -1.71 -4.85 -17.39
C TRP A 119 -1.86 -4.27 -18.78
N HIS A 120 -3.09 -3.97 -19.18
CA HIS A 120 -3.33 -3.11 -20.35
C HIS A 120 -2.91 -1.66 -20.03
N GLN A 121 -2.40 -0.90 -21.01
CA GLN A 121 -2.00 0.51 -20.83
C GLN A 121 -3.08 1.39 -20.21
N ASP A 122 -4.36 1.09 -20.46
CA ASP A 122 -5.48 1.86 -19.93
C ASP A 122 -5.57 1.83 -18.40
N ILE A 123 -4.86 0.92 -17.73
CA ILE A 123 -4.76 0.92 -16.26
C ILE A 123 -4.24 2.25 -15.72
N CYS A 124 -3.39 2.96 -16.49
CA CYS A 124 -2.88 4.28 -16.12
C CYS A 124 -3.98 5.36 -16.04
N LYS A 125 -5.14 5.13 -16.68
CA LYS A 125 -6.30 6.03 -16.64
C LYS A 125 -7.21 5.75 -15.44
N SER A 126 -6.98 4.65 -14.71
CA SER A 126 -7.78 4.31 -13.53
C SER A 126 -7.59 5.37 -12.45
N ARG A 127 -8.71 6.00 -12.03
CA ARG A 127 -8.72 6.96 -10.92
C ARG A 127 -8.26 6.32 -9.62
N ILE A 128 -8.61 5.05 -9.39
CA ILE A 128 -8.20 4.29 -8.20
C ILE A 128 -6.67 4.20 -8.12
N LEU A 129 -6.02 3.85 -9.24
CA LEU A 129 -4.56 3.77 -9.29
C LEU A 129 -3.91 5.14 -9.11
N GLN A 130 -4.41 6.16 -9.81
CA GLN A 130 -3.88 7.53 -9.71
C GLN A 130 -3.98 8.08 -8.29
N ASN A 131 -5.11 7.87 -7.62
CA ASN A 131 -5.30 8.30 -6.23
C ASN A 131 -4.33 7.59 -5.28
N ALA A 132 -4.14 6.28 -5.43
CA ALA A 132 -3.23 5.52 -4.57
C ALA A 132 -1.75 5.88 -4.79
N VAL A 133 -1.36 6.16 -6.05
CA VAL A 133 -0.02 6.68 -6.37
C VAL A 133 0.19 8.06 -5.76
N ASN A 134 -0.78 8.97 -5.93
CA ASN A 134 -0.69 10.32 -5.37
C ASN A 134 -0.58 10.29 -3.85
N GLU A 135 -1.38 9.44 -3.19
CA GLU A 135 -1.29 9.25 -1.73
C GLU A 135 0.13 8.84 -1.30
N LEU A 136 0.74 7.88 -2.00
CA LEU A 136 2.12 7.46 -1.69
C LEU A 136 3.14 8.59 -1.90
N LEU A 137 3.03 9.35 -3.00
CA LEU A 137 3.94 10.44 -3.31
C LEU A 137 3.78 11.64 -2.36
N SER A 138 2.55 11.93 -1.90
CA SER A 138 2.31 12.97 -0.91
C SER A 138 2.99 12.70 0.44
N ILE A 139 3.18 11.43 0.79
CA ILE A 139 3.92 11.04 2.01
C ILE A 139 5.43 11.28 1.84
N GLU A 140 5.98 11.11 0.64
CA GLU A 140 7.42 11.28 0.38
C GLU A 140 7.87 12.75 0.34
N LEU A 141 6.94 13.69 0.15
CA LEU A 141 7.22 15.12 0.00
C LEU A 141 7.10 15.95 1.30
N GLU A 142 6.47 15.41 2.35
CA GLU A 142 6.21 16.16 3.59
C GLU A 142 7.11 15.68 4.77
N PRO A 143 8.09 16.48 5.22
CA PRO A 143 8.78 16.20 6.48
C PRO A 143 7.82 16.49 7.64
N LEU A 144 7.43 15.44 8.39
CA LEU A 144 6.78 15.43 9.71
C LEU A 144 6.39 16.83 10.24
N SER A 145 5.32 17.39 9.66
CA SER A 145 4.78 18.69 10.02
C SER A 145 3.28 18.51 10.21
N VAL A 146 2.88 18.54 11.48
CA VAL A 146 1.53 18.61 12.05
C VAL A 146 0.41 18.18 11.10
N ALA A 147 -0.11 16.96 11.32
CA ALA A 147 -1.29 16.41 10.68
C ALA A 147 -2.44 17.43 10.62
N GLN A 148 -2.56 18.11 9.49
CA GLN A 148 -3.83 18.67 9.05
C GLN A 148 -4.54 17.59 8.24
N PRO A 149 -5.87 17.44 8.38
CA PRO A 149 -6.63 16.52 7.55
C PRO A 149 -6.35 16.84 6.08
N PRO A 150 -6.03 15.84 5.24
CA PRO A 150 -5.79 16.08 3.83
C PRO A 150 -7.04 16.73 3.21
N GLN A 151 -6.88 17.97 2.74
CA GLN A 151 -7.88 18.68 1.96
C GLN A 151 -7.85 18.11 0.53
N ILE A 152 -8.42 16.93 0.35
CA ILE A 152 -8.66 16.36 -0.99
C ILE A 152 -9.89 17.06 -1.56
N ALA A 153 -9.73 17.65 -2.74
CA ALA A 153 -10.79 18.29 -3.50
C ALA A 153 -12.02 17.36 -3.61
N GLU A 154 -13.15 17.88 -3.14
CA GLU A 154 -14.46 17.24 -3.13
C GLU A 154 -15.03 17.15 -4.56
N GLU A 155 -14.58 16.16 -5.33
CA GLU A 155 -15.30 15.80 -6.56
C GLU A 155 -15.72 14.32 -6.52
N ALA A 156 -17.01 14.15 -6.18
CA ALA A 156 -17.86 12.98 -6.40
C ALA A 156 -17.45 11.67 -5.68
N ALA A 157 -17.59 11.65 -4.35
CA ALA A 157 -17.83 10.42 -3.59
C ALA A 157 -19.32 10.29 -3.25
N ASP A 158 -19.91 9.11 -3.44
CA ASP A 158 -21.34 8.83 -3.18
C ASP A 158 -21.59 8.66 -1.65
N LYS A 159 -21.24 9.68 -0.86
CA LYS A 159 -21.89 10.02 0.41
C LYS A 159 -22.67 11.32 0.12
N PRO A 160 -24.00 11.40 0.32
CA PRO A 160 -24.76 12.58 -0.05
C PRO A 160 -24.20 13.81 0.69
N GLU A 161 -24.19 14.94 -0.01
CA GLU A 161 -23.93 16.27 0.54
C GLU A 161 -24.48 16.36 1.97
N GLY A 162 -23.57 16.61 2.91
CA GLY A 162 -23.90 16.84 4.31
C GLY A 162 -23.90 15.64 5.27
N PHE A 163 -23.61 14.38 4.93
CA PHE A 163 -23.46 13.35 6.00
C PHE A 163 -22.21 13.62 6.85
N ARG A 164 -21.08 13.94 6.21
CA ARG A 164 -19.83 14.24 6.92
C ARG A 164 -19.90 15.54 7.72
N GLU A 165 -20.67 16.50 7.24
CA GLU A 165 -20.94 17.78 7.91
C GLU A 165 -21.94 17.62 9.06
N LYS A 166 -22.97 16.76 8.91
CA LYS A 166 -23.97 16.48 9.97
C LYS A 166 -23.38 15.70 11.14
N PHE A 167 -22.35 14.90 10.91
CA PHE A 167 -21.72 14.06 11.94
C PHE A 167 -20.20 14.25 11.95
N PRO A 168 -19.68 15.40 12.41
CA PRO A 168 -18.25 15.63 12.48
C PRO A 168 -17.56 14.62 13.40
N PRO A 169 -16.31 14.21 13.10
CA PRO A 169 -15.55 13.31 13.96
C PRO A 169 -15.09 14.04 15.23
N THR A 170 -15.89 13.94 16.30
CA THR A 170 -15.69 14.68 17.55
C THR A 170 -15.09 13.83 18.67
N ILE A 171 -15.06 12.51 18.51
CA ILE A 171 -14.61 11.58 19.54
C ILE A 171 -13.18 11.17 19.21
N ARG A 172 -12.25 11.41 20.12
CA ARG A 172 -10.86 10.93 19.99
C ARG A 172 -10.75 9.51 20.54
N ALA A 173 -10.32 8.57 19.71
CA ALA A 173 -10.08 7.19 20.09
C ALA A 173 -8.69 6.99 20.72
N SER A 174 -8.45 5.80 21.27
CA SER A 174 -7.27 5.49 22.10
C SER A 174 -5.95 5.58 21.32
N ASP A 175 -5.97 5.30 20.03
CA ASP A 175 -4.81 5.36 19.15
C ASP A 175 -4.60 6.74 18.49
N GLY A 176 -5.56 7.65 18.67
CA GLY A 176 -5.55 9.01 18.15
C GLY A 176 -6.49 9.26 16.98
N HIS A 177 -7.19 8.26 16.43
CA HIS A 177 -8.23 8.50 15.42
C HIS A 177 -9.35 9.42 15.94
N MET A 178 -9.90 10.24 15.05
CA MET A 178 -11.09 11.04 15.32
C MET A 178 -12.29 10.33 14.69
N VAL A 179 -13.16 9.74 15.50
CA VAL A 179 -14.32 8.93 15.07
C VAL A 179 -15.64 9.66 15.31
N ARG A 180 -16.72 9.19 14.67
CA ARG A 180 -18.01 9.89 14.60
C ARG A 180 -19.06 9.33 15.58
N SER A 181 -18.85 8.17 16.18
CA SER A 181 -19.79 7.53 17.09
C SER A 181 -19.12 6.76 18.22
N ARG A 182 -19.88 6.51 19.29
CA ARG A 182 -19.41 5.71 20.44
C ARG A 182 -19.11 4.26 20.03
N GLY A 183 -19.91 3.67 19.15
CA GLY A 183 -19.68 2.30 18.66
C GLY A 183 -18.36 2.18 17.88
N GLU A 184 -18.07 3.14 16.99
CA GLU A 184 -16.76 3.20 16.31
C GLU A 184 -15.61 3.37 17.31
N ALA A 185 -15.76 4.23 18.33
CA ALA A 185 -14.73 4.41 19.36
C ALA A 185 -14.44 3.13 20.15
N MET A 186 -15.47 2.32 20.43
CA MET A 186 -15.30 1.03 21.10
C MET A 186 -14.61 0.00 20.19
N ILE A 187 -14.94 -0.02 18.89
CA ILE A 187 -14.29 -0.89 17.90
C ILE A 187 -12.81 -0.51 17.74
N ASP A 188 -12.51 0.77 17.63
CA ASP A 188 -11.14 1.30 17.53
C ASP A 188 -10.31 0.93 18.77
N ALA A 189 -10.87 1.15 19.97
CA ALA A 189 -10.22 0.78 21.23
C ALA A 189 -9.89 -0.72 21.29
N LEU A 190 -10.82 -1.59 20.87
CA LEU A 190 -10.58 -3.03 20.80
C LEU A 190 -9.42 -3.37 19.84
N PHE A 191 -9.36 -2.76 18.66
CA PHE A 191 -8.25 -2.97 17.73
C PHE A 191 -6.92 -2.52 18.34
N TYR A 192 -6.91 -1.36 19.01
CA TYR A 192 -5.72 -0.86 19.68
C TYR A 192 -5.23 -1.80 20.79
N GLU A 193 -6.13 -2.24 21.68
CA GLU A 193 -5.84 -3.15 22.79
C GLU A 193 -5.29 -4.50 22.31
N ASN A 194 -5.86 -5.02 21.23
CA ASN A 194 -5.45 -6.27 20.60
C ASN A 194 -4.25 -6.12 19.64
N ARG A 195 -3.69 -4.91 19.52
CA ARG A 195 -2.57 -4.55 18.62
C ARG A 195 -2.85 -4.93 17.17
N ILE A 196 -4.08 -4.73 16.74
CA ILE A 196 -4.53 -4.92 15.37
C ILE A 196 -4.30 -3.62 14.61
N VAL A 197 -3.43 -3.67 13.61
CA VAL A 197 -3.21 -2.55 12.70
C VAL A 197 -4.47 -2.34 11.87
N HIS A 198 -4.96 -1.10 11.84
CA HIS A 198 -6.19 -0.75 11.13
C HIS A 198 -6.11 0.68 10.57
N ALA A 199 -6.98 0.98 9.61
CA ALA A 199 -7.19 2.31 9.05
C ALA A 199 -8.66 2.72 9.21
N TYR A 200 -8.91 3.94 9.65
CA TYR A 200 -10.25 4.53 9.80
C TYR A 200 -10.68 5.31 8.55
N GLU A 201 -11.96 5.24 8.17
CA GLU A 201 -12.54 5.88 6.98
C GLU A 201 -11.71 5.66 5.69
N ARG A 202 -11.27 4.42 5.42
CA ARG A 202 -10.45 4.10 4.23
C ARG A 202 -11.30 4.05 2.95
N LEU A 203 -10.81 4.67 1.88
CA LEU A 203 -11.39 4.57 0.54
C LEU A 203 -11.31 3.12 0.04
N VAL A 204 -12.44 2.58 -0.41
CA VAL A 204 -12.53 1.22 -0.94
C VAL A 204 -12.06 1.22 -2.40
N PRO A 205 -11.23 0.27 -2.84
CA PRO A 205 -10.66 0.24 -4.20
C PRO A 205 -11.67 -0.25 -5.24
N VAL A 206 -12.77 0.49 -5.40
CA VAL A 206 -13.86 0.24 -6.35
C VAL A 206 -14.19 1.52 -7.11
N GLU A 207 -14.82 1.38 -8.29
CA GLU A 207 -15.13 2.51 -9.17
C GLU A 207 -16.05 3.56 -8.50
N GLN A 208 -16.98 3.09 -7.66
CA GLN A 208 -17.81 4.00 -6.88
C GLN A 208 -17.01 4.50 -5.68
N ALA A 209 -16.75 5.81 -5.62
CA ALA A 209 -16.04 6.39 -4.49
C ALA A 209 -16.87 6.23 -3.20
N MET A 210 -16.46 5.26 -2.39
CA MET A 210 -17.06 4.90 -1.11
C MET A 210 -15.99 4.58 -0.08
N TYR A 211 -16.31 4.83 1.19
CA TYR A 211 -15.39 4.66 2.32
C TYR A 211 -15.95 3.60 3.25
N CYS A 212 -15.09 2.69 3.71
CA CYS A 212 -15.40 1.78 4.81
C CYS A 212 -15.20 2.46 6.17
N ASP A 213 -15.74 1.87 7.24
CA ASP A 213 -15.51 2.42 8.58
C ASP A 213 -14.12 2.05 9.09
N PHE A 214 -13.75 0.77 8.95
CA PHE A 214 -12.39 0.29 9.24
C PHE A 214 -11.87 -0.65 8.15
N TYR A 215 -10.55 -0.63 7.93
CA TYR A 215 -9.84 -1.58 7.08
C TYR A 215 -8.67 -2.21 7.84
N LEU A 216 -8.60 -3.54 7.83
CA LEU A 216 -7.51 -4.30 8.44
C LEU A 216 -6.56 -4.83 7.34
N PRO A 217 -5.42 -4.15 7.09
CA PRO A 217 -4.54 -4.46 5.95
C PRO A 217 -3.90 -5.85 6.04
N GLU A 218 -3.63 -6.36 7.25
CA GLU A 218 -3.04 -7.69 7.42
C GLU A 218 -3.98 -8.81 6.95
N TYR A 219 -5.29 -8.58 7.02
CA TYR A 219 -6.32 -9.57 6.70
C TYR A 219 -7.04 -9.27 5.39
N ASP A 220 -6.70 -8.18 4.69
CA ASP A 220 -7.45 -7.64 3.55
C ASP A 220 -8.97 -7.63 3.86
N LEU A 221 -9.33 -7.06 5.02
CA LEU A 221 -10.68 -7.12 5.57
C LEU A 221 -11.26 -5.73 5.78
N TYR A 222 -12.41 -5.46 5.18
CA TYR A 222 -13.19 -4.25 5.38
C TYR A 222 -14.23 -4.49 6.48
N ILE A 223 -14.49 -3.48 7.30
CA ILE A 223 -15.43 -3.55 8.42
C ILE A 223 -16.40 -2.37 8.33
N GLU A 224 -17.68 -2.67 8.51
CA GLU A 224 -18.78 -1.70 8.52
C GLU A 224 -19.55 -1.79 9.84
N PHE A 225 -19.80 -0.64 10.46
CA PHE A 225 -20.60 -0.53 11.67
C PHE A 225 -21.99 0.07 11.38
N TRP A 226 -23.02 -0.75 11.58
CA TRP A 226 -24.41 -0.40 11.34
C TRP A 226 -25.14 -0.01 12.64
N GLY A 227 -24.96 1.24 13.07
CA GLY A 227 -25.54 1.77 14.31
C GLY A 227 -26.97 2.32 14.23
N MET A 228 -27.50 2.62 13.02
CA MET A 228 -28.77 3.36 12.85
C MET A 228 -29.74 2.70 11.84
N GLU A 229 -30.04 1.42 12.03
CA GLU A 229 -30.83 0.61 11.07
C GLU A 229 -32.33 0.97 10.95
N SER A 230 -32.86 1.85 11.82
CA SER A 230 -34.28 2.20 11.86
C SER A 230 -34.77 3.00 10.63
N ASN A 231 -33.88 3.74 9.94
CA ASN A 231 -34.25 4.59 8.81
C ASN A 231 -34.32 3.83 7.47
N PRO A 232 -35.45 3.82 6.74
CA PRO A 232 -35.57 3.15 5.44
C PRO A 232 -34.55 3.61 4.37
N LYS A 233 -34.21 4.91 4.33
CA LYS A 233 -33.17 5.44 3.42
C LYS A 233 -31.76 4.95 3.80
N TYR A 234 -31.53 4.63 5.07
CA TYR A 234 -30.27 4.05 5.51
C TYR A 234 -30.18 2.58 5.08
N ARG A 235 -31.26 1.81 5.21
CA ARG A 235 -31.31 0.41 4.76
C ARG A 235 -31.02 0.26 3.26
N ALA A 236 -31.64 1.08 2.41
CA ALA A 236 -31.37 1.05 0.96
C ALA A 236 -29.89 1.32 0.63
N ARG A 237 -29.25 2.26 1.33
CA ARG A 237 -27.82 2.55 1.18
C ARG A 237 -26.94 1.40 1.64
N LYS A 238 -27.26 0.80 2.79
CA LYS A 238 -26.60 -0.42 3.29
C LYS A 238 -26.66 -1.51 2.22
N THR A 239 -27.84 -1.83 1.69
CA THR A 239 -28.00 -2.86 0.64
C THR A 239 -27.14 -2.58 -0.59
N LYS A 240 -27.13 -1.33 -1.10
CA LYS A 240 -26.27 -0.94 -2.24
C LYS A 240 -24.79 -1.16 -1.92
N LYS A 241 -24.35 -0.76 -0.74
CA LYS A 241 -22.95 -0.88 -0.30
C LYS A 241 -22.52 -2.35 -0.18
N LEU A 242 -23.36 -3.18 0.45
CA LEU A 242 -23.12 -4.63 0.55
C LEU A 242 -23.02 -5.30 -0.82
N GLU A 243 -23.87 -4.91 -1.77
CA GLU A 243 -23.81 -5.45 -3.13
C GLU A 243 -22.51 -5.05 -3.84
N ILE A 244 -22.00 -3.83 -3.65
CA ILE A 244 -20.70 -3.41 -4.20
C ILE A 244 -19.57 -4.29 -3.64
N TYR A 245 -19.54 -4.54 -2.32
CA TYR A 245 -18.54 -5.44 -1.73
C TYR A 245 -18.63 -6.85 -2.34
N ARG A 246 -19.84 -7.40 -2.45
CA ARG A 246 -20.10 -8.73 -3.01
C ARG A 246 -19.68 -8.84 -4.47
N GLN A 247 -20.07 -7.88 -5.31
CA GLN A 247 -19.74 -7.86 -6.74
C GLN A 247 -18.24 -7.74 -6.99
N ASN A 248 -17.55 -7.01 -6.12
CA ASN A 248 -16.10 -6.84 -6.22
C ASN A 248 -15.33 -8.01 -5.58
N GLY A 249 -15.98 -8.85 -4.77
CA GLY A 249 -15.32 -9.98 -4.10
C GLY A 249 -14.45 -9.55 -2.93
N LEU A 250 -14.78 -8.40 -2.34
CA LEU A 250 -14.09 -7.83 -1.20
C LEU A 250 -14.54 -8.52 0.09
N ARG A 251 -13.61 -8.81 1.00
CA ARG A 251 -13.92 -9.41 2.29
C ARG A 251 -14.53 -8.36 3.20
N LEU A 252 -15.73 -8.62 3.68
CA LEU A 252 -16.48 -7.69 4.52
C LEU A 252 -16.87 -8.37 5.83
N LEU A 253 -16.71 -7.64 6.94
CA LEU A 253 -17.26 -7.97 8.24
C LEU A 253 -18.24 -6.88 8.69
N GLU A 254 -19.48 -7.27 8.92
CA GLU A 254 -20.52 -6.38 9.43
C GLU A 254 -20.55 -6.43 10.97
N VAL A 255 -20.51 -5.26 11.59
CA VAL A 255 -20.75 -5.05 13.02
C VAL A 255 -22.04 -4.27 13.14
N LYS A 256 -22.94 -4.69 14.04
CA LYS A 256 -24.22 -4.04 14.28
C LYS A 256 -24.25 -3.49 15.70
N ASP A 257 -25.18 -2.58 15.96
CA ASP A 257 -25.38 -2.02 17.30
C ASP A 257 -25.58 -3.11 18.37
N GLU A 258 -26.32 -4.18 18.04
CA GLU A 258 -26.54 -5.32 18.95
C GLU A 258 -25.24 -6.03 19.40
N HIS A 259 -24.20 -5.98 18.56
CA HIS A 259 -22.91 -6.59 18.87
C HIS A 259 -22.06 -5.74 19.83
N ILE A 260 -22.35 -4.44 19.98
CA ILE A 260 -21.57 -3.53 20.84
C ILE A 260 -21.59 -3.97 22.31
N ASN A 261 -22.68 -4.60 22.75
CA ASN A 261 -22.82 -5.07 24.13
C ASN A 261 -21.85 -6.22 24.48
N ASN A 262 -21.45 -7.02 23.48
CA ASN A 262 -20.51 -8.14 23.63
C ASN A 262 -19.44 -8.05 22.53
N LEU A 263 -18.87 -6.85 22.36
CA LEU A 263 -18.06 -6.51 21.20
C LEU A 263 -16.81 -7.39 21.09
N ASP A 264 -16.11 -7.59 22.20
CA ASP A 264 -14.90 -8.40 22.29
C ASP A 264 -15.14 -9.82 21.79
N ASP A 265 -16.11 -10.53 22.38
CA ASP A 265 -16.44 -11.90 22.02
C ASP A 265 -16.87 -12.01 20.55
N TYR A 266 -17.76 -11.12 20.10
CA TYR A 266 -18.24 -11.15 18.72
C TYR A 266 -17.11 -10.86 17.74
N LEU A 267 -16.44 -9.72 17.90
CA LEU A 267 -15.50 -9.21 16.92
C LEU A 267 -14.26 -10.12 16.85
N ILE A 268 -13.71 -10.54 17.99
CA ILE A 268 -12.58 -11.47 18.01
C ILE A 268 -12.96 -12.81 17.37
N SER A 269 -14.14 -13.36 17.70
CA SER A 269 -14.62 -14.61 17.07
C SER A 269 -14.75 -14.50 15.56
N GLN A 270 -15.27 -13.37 15.04
CA GLN A 270 -15.34 -13.17 13.58
C GLN A 270 -13.95 -12.99 12.96
N LEU A 271 -13.07 -12.23 13.59
CA LEU A 271 -11.71 -12.00 13.09
C LEU A 271 -10.91 -13.31 13.01
N VAL A 272 -11.12 -14.26 13.93
CA VAL A 272 -10.49 -15.59 13.88
C VAL A 272 -10.85 -16.33 12.59
N LYS A 273 -12.10 -16.23 12.12
CA LYS A 273 -12.52 -16.83 10.83
C LYS A 273 -11.78 -16.23 9.63
N PHE A 274 -11.25 -15.03 9.80
CA PHE A 274 -10.51 -14.27 8.81
C PHE A 274 -8.99 -14.40 8.95
N GLY A 275 -8.51 -15.22 9.88
CA GLY A 275 -7.11 -15.56 10.06
C GLY A 275 -6.42 -14.86 11.23
N TYR A 276 -7.15 -14.02 12.00
CA TYR A 276 -6.60 -13.42 13.22
C TYR A 276 -6.27 -14.48 14.26
N LYS A 277 -5.12 -14.32 14.92
CA LYS A 277 -4.71 -15.16 16.04
C LYS A 277 -4.63 -14.29 17.28
N PRO A 278 -5.56 -14.46 18.24
CA PRO A 278 -5.51 -13.76 19.52
C PRO A 278 -4.14 -13.98 20.18
N LYS A 279 -3.59 -12.91 20.75
CA LYS A 279 -2.31 -12.93 21.46
C LYS A 279 -2.50 -13.35 22.90
#